data_AF-A0A4Q3SH70-F1
#
_entry.id   AF-A0A4Q3SH70-F1
#
_cell.length_a   1.000
_cell.length_b   1.000
_cell.length_c   1.000
_cell.angle_alpha   90.00
_cell.angle_beta   90.00
_cell.angle_gamma   90.00
#
_symmetry.space_group_name_H-M   'P 1'
#
loop_
_entity.id
_entity.type
_entity.pdbx_description
1 polymer ?
#
loop_
_entity_poly.entity_id
_entity_poly.type
_entity_poly.pdbx_seq_one_letter_code
_entity_poly.pdbx_strand_id
1 'polypeptide(L)'
;MLSSPGHIVRGGMADLYLSENDNLLRVTFGGRVFGTAGAEAISYMPTVTGVTIDQNVDRVRFLADSNVYAYQQQGNQLVVYAGAVVVARIAVQGDADGTQIGFFDDSSFGWFSAKVTAAGMTLGGVTVPTTAPVTITIGGAFPGQGRPLTTGVDKFGPEDETGIPHVPIDSSGTAVTTFTAGDQIVGGEFYDQFIIQATATANRDYPQDATVRNMEVITIRNSGPPAAGLTDASKYQGLRQLWQEKAAANVTNLAEGVTAGFRDLDLSGGVTVTTTDTARSAAIALDTIAANGAITVKSATAAGLLDSVTVVAGKFNTTTAPVSLPEALKLIVIPGQGVDRLTLNTLTDLSLSVRD
;
A
#
# COMPACT_ATOMS: atom_id res chain seq x y z
N MET A 1 -44.34 -24.76 -29.77
CA MET A 1 -43.09 -23.96 -29.87
C MET A 1 -43.39 -22.58 -29.31
N LEU A 2 -43.13 -22.39 -28.02
CA LEU A 2 -43.26 -21.09 -27.35
C LEU A 2 -41.83 -20.61 -27.08
N SER A 3 -41.42 -19.54 -27.76
CA SER A 3 -40.14 -18.87 -27.57
C SER A 3 -40.14 -18.14 -26.23
N SER A 4 -39.25 -18.54 -25.33
CA SER A 4 -38.97 -17.82 -24.10
C SER A 4 -38.28 -16.48 -24.41
N PRO A 5 -38.72 -15.34 -23.85
CA PRO A 5 -38.04 -14.06 -24.02
C PRO A 5 -36.74 -14.03 -23.20
N GLY A 6 -35.68 -13.52 -23.83
CA GLY A 6 -34.36 -13.36 -23.22
C GLY A 6 -34.39 -12.54 -21.94
N HIS A 7 -33.89 -13.14 -20.87
CA HIS A 7 -33.57 -12.45 -19.63
C HIS A 7 -32.30 -11.62 -19.88
N ILE A 8 -32.49 -10.33 -20.16
CA ILE A 8 -31.40 -9.34 -20.09
C ILE A 8 -31.12 -9.14 -18.60
N VAL A 9 -30.06 -9.75 -18.08
CA VAL A 9 -29.54 -9.40 -16.75
C VAL A 9 -28.94 -7.99 -16.88
N ARG A 10 -29.70 -6.99 -16.46
CA ARG A 10 -29.15 -5.65 -16.18
C ARG A 10 -28.20 -5.79 -14.99
N GLY A 11 -26.94 -5.42 -15.15
CA GLY A 11 -25.93 -5.47 -14.08
C GLY A 11 -26.41 -4.73 -12.84
N GLY A 12 -26.77 -5.48 -11.80
CA GLY A 12 -27.04 -4.94 -10.47
C GLY A 12 -25.73 -4.55 -9.80
N MET A 13 -25.74 -3.44 -9.06
CA MET A 13 -24.68 -3.13 -8.09
C MET A 13 -24.54 -4.32 -7.13
N ALA A 14 -23.32 -4.77 -6.86
CA ALA A 14 -23.09 -5.85 -5.91
C ALA A 14 -23.35 -5.36 -4.47
N ASP A 15 -24.11 -6.13 -3.70
CA ASP A 15 -24.29 -5.93 -2.27
C ASP A 15 -23.30 -6.84 -1.53
N LEU A 16 -22.59 -6.28 -0.56
CA LEU A 16 -21.61 -6.96 0.29
C LEU A 16 -22.06 -6.86 1.75
N TYR A 17 -22.15 -8.00 2.41
CA TYR A 17 -22.55 -8.09 3.81
C TYR A 17 -21.34 -8.53 4.62
N LEU A 18 -20.92 -7.69 5.57
CA LEU A 18 -19.84 -7.97 6.50
C LEU A 18 -20.43 -8.64 7.73
N SER A 19 -19.74 -9.66 8.22
CA SER A 19 -19.97 -10.25 9.54
C SER A 19 -19.14 -9.51 10.59
N GLU A 20 -19.47 -9.69 11.86
CA GLU A 20 -18.74 -9.09 12.98
C GLU A 20 -17.23 -9.36 12.87
N ASN A 21 -16.42 -8.30 12.93
CA ASN A 21 -14.95 -8.31 12.79
C ASN A 21 -14.42 -8.69 11.39
N ASP A 22 -15.26 -8.71 10.36
CA ASP A 22 -14.77 -8.89 8.98
C ASP A 22 -13.86 -7.72 8.57
N ASN A 23 -12.72 -8.06 7.98
CA ASN A 23 -11.76 -7.12 7.44
C ASN A 23 -11.49 -7.42 5.96
N LEU A 24 -12.18 -6.71 5.06
CA LEU A 24 -12.05 -6.90 3.62
C LEU A 24 -11.09 -5.90 3.01
N LEU A 25 -10.03 -6.44 2.39
CA LEU A 25 -8.95 -5.67 1.82
C LEU A 25 -9.00 -5.66 0.29
N ARG A 26 -8.67 -4.51 -0.30
CA ARG A 26 -8.57 -4.31 -1.75
C ARG A 26 -9.84 -4.69 -2.49
N VAL A 27 -10.98 -4.20 -2.00
CA VAL A 27 -12.23 -4.31 -2.73
C VAL A 27 -12.06 -3.54 -4.05
N THR A 28 -12.29 -4.23 -5.17
CA THR A 28 -12.08 -3.74 -6.55
C THR A 28 -13.37 -3.41 -7.28
N PHE A 29 -14.53 -3.62 -6.66
CA PHE A 29 -15.84 -3.34 -7.24
C PHE A 29 -16.54 -2.20 -6.51
N GLY A 30 -17.37 -1.44 -7.26
CA GLY A 30 -18.34 -0.50 -6.68
C GLY A 30 -19.64 -1.23 -6.30
N GLY A 31 -20.29 -0.80 -5.24
CA GLY A 31 -21.45 -1.51 -4.70
C GLY A 31 -21.94 -0.96 -3.36
N ARG A 32 -22.87 -1.68 -2.74
CA ARG A 32 -23.33 -1.37 -1.37
C ARG A 32 -22.65 -2.29 -0.37
N VAL A 33 -22.28 -1.75 0.77
CA VAL A 33 -21.68 -2.51 1.87
C VAL A 33 -22.50 -2.32 3.12
N PHE A 34 -22.82 -3.44 3.77
CA PHE A 34 -23.64 -3.52 4.96
C PHE A 34 -22.85 -4.17 6.09
N GLY A 35 -22.66 -3.46 7.21
CA GLY A 35 -22.10 -4.00 8.46
C GLY A 35 -23.17 -4.61 9.37
N THR A 36 -22.73 -5.39 10.36
CA THR A 36 -23.62 -6.09 11.31
C THR A 36 -23.61 -5.54 12.73
N ALA A 37 -22.65 -4.65 13.06
CA ALA A 37 -22.36 -4.04 14.37
C ALA A 37 -21.19 -4.72 15.11
N GLY A 38 -20.00 -4.65 14.53
CA GLY A 38 -18.72 -4.99 15.14
C GLY A 38 -17.58 -4.14 14.57
N ALA A 39 -16.33 -4.47 14.88
CA ALA A 39 -15.15 -3.74 14.39
C ALA A 39 -14.85 -4.01 12.89
N GLU A 40 -15.87 -3.94 12.04
CA GLU A 40 -15.76 -4.24 10.62
C GLU A 40 -14.95 -3.18 9.87
N ALA A 41 -14.05 -3.64 9.01
CA ALA A 41 -13.17 -2.76 8.25
C ALA A 41 -13.21 -3.10 6.75
N ILE A 42 -13.24 -2.05 5.92
CA ILE A 42 -13.17 -2.20 4.47
C ILE A 42 -12.14 -1.26 3.85
N SER A 43 -11.29 -1.80 2.98
CA SER A 43 -10.28 -1.05 2.24
C SER A 43 -10.54 -1.11 0.73
N TYR A 44 -10.70 0.06 0.11
CA TYR A 44 -10.92 0.17 -1.33
C TYR A 44 -9.64 0.46 -2.09
N MET A 45 -9.52 -0.07 -3.31
CA MET A 45 -8.48 0.38 -4.23
C MET A 45 -8.79 1.80 -4.74
N PRO A 46 -7.76 2.64 -5.01
CA PRO A 46 -7.96 4.03 -5.43
C PRO A 46 -8.79 4.20 -6.71
N THR A 47 -8.87 3.16 -7.53
CA THR A 47 -9.61 3.15 -8.80
C THR A 47 -11.10 2.84 -8.65
N VAL A 48 -11.57 2.48 -7.45
CA VAL A 48 -12.97 2.13 -7.22
C VAL A 48 -13.81 3.39 -7.03
N THR A 49 -14.99 3.42 -7.65
CA THR A 49 -15.92 4.55 -7.59
C THR A 49 -17.34 4.07 -7.34
N GLY A 50 -18.19 4.94 -6.81
CA GLY A 50 -19.62 4.66 -6.62
C GLY A 50 -19.94 3.70 -5.47
N VAL A 51 -19.07 3.64 -4.45
CA VAL A 51 -19.30 2.83 -3.25
C VAL A 51 -20.35 3.49 -2.36
N THR A 52 -21.27 2.72 -1.80
CA THR A 52 -22.16 3.14 -0.72
C THR A 52 -21.95 2.26 0.50
N ILE A 53 -21.66 2.86 1.65
CA ILE A 53 -21.36 2.16 2.90
C ILE A 53 -22.44 2.55 3.90
N ASP A 54 -23.05 1.54 4.53
CA ASP A 54 -24.08 1.76 5.52
C ASP A 54 -23.52 2.20 6.87
N GLN A 55 -24.42 2.57 7.78
CA GLN A 55 -24.08 3.14 9.07
C GLN A 55 -23.54 2.12 10.07
N ASN A 56 -23.51 0.84 9.73
CA ASN A 56 -23.06 -0.21 10.63
C ASN A 56 -21.59 -0.59 10.39
N VAL A 57 -20.92 0.04 9.41
CA VAL A 57 -19.48 -0.16 9.19
C VAL A 57 -18.68 0.81 10.04
N ASP A 58 -17.88 0.27 10.94
CA ASP A 58 -17.03 1.03 11.85
C ASP A 58 -15.88 1.75 11.13
N ARG A 59 -15.24 1.09 10.16
CA ARG A 59 -13.99 1.58 9.58
C ARG A 59 -13.96 1.52 8.04
N VAL A 60 -13.65 2.66 7.43
CA VAL A 60 -13.49 2.79 5.97
C VAL A 60 -12.11 3.31 5.62
N ARG A 61 -11.39 2.58 4.77
CA ARG A 61 -10.01 2.89 4.40
C ARG A 61 -9.86 3.24 2.92
N PHE A 62 -9.17 4.36 2.68
CA PHE A 62 -8.71 4.83 1.39
C PHE A 62 -7.19 4.66 1.28
N LEU A 63 -6.72 4.16 0.14
CA LEU A 63 -5.30 3.96 -0.17
C LEU A 63 -4.71 5.16 -0.93
N ALA A 64 -5.05 6.37 -0.49
CA ALA A 64 -4.46 7.62 -0.96
C ALA A 64 -4.54 8.69 0.14
N ASP A 65 -3.75 9.74 -0.02
CA ASP A 65 -3.72 10.87 0.90
C ASP A 65 -5.07 11.61 0.92
N SER A 66 -5.41 12.15 2.09
CA SER A 66 -6.65 12.93 2.27
C SER A 66 -6.75 14.13 1.31
N ASN A 67 -5.63 14.76 0.95
CA ASN A 67 -5.61 15.92 0.06
C ASN A 67 -5.91 15.57 -1.41
N VAL A 68 -5.91 14.29 -1.78
CA VAL A 68 -6.35 13.82 -3.10
C VAL A 68 -7.87 13.91 -3.24
N TYR A 69 -8.58 13.97 -2.11
CA TYR A 69 -10.03 13.96 -2.08
C TYR A 69 -10.64 15.33 -1.79
N ALA A 70 -11.90 15.48 -2.21
CA ALA A 70 -12.80 16.52 -1.74
C ALA A 70 -13.97 15.89 -0.99
N TYR A 71 -14.51 16.62 -0.01
CA TYR A 71 -15.49 16.10 0.92
C TYR A 71 -16.74 16.95 0.90
N GLN A 72 -17.91 16.31 1.00
CA GLN A 72 -19.19 16.98 1.18
C GLN A 72 -20.07 16.20 2.14
N GLN A 73 -20.75 16.91 3.03
CA GLN A 73 -21.82 16.36 3.83
C GLN A 73 -23.14 16.39 3.03
N GLN A 74 -23.80 15.25 2.92
CA GLN A 74 -25.16 15.14 2.37
C GLN A 74 -26.04 14.37 3.37
N GLY A 75 -26.81 15.11 4.20
CA GLY A 75 -27.55 14.51 5.31
C GLY A 75 -26.60 13.94 6.37
N ASN A 76 -26.76 12.66 6.71
CA ASN A 76 -25.85 11.90 7.57
C ASN A 76 -24.71 11.21 6.79
N GLN A 77 -24.58 11.45 5.49
CA GLN A 77 -23.54 10.83 4.66
C GLN A 77 -22.33 11.73 4.45
N LEU A 78 -21.14 11.17 4.66
CA LEU A 78 -19.88 11.71 4.16
C LEU A 78 -19.73 11.25 2.70
N VAL A 79 -19.69 12.21 1.77
CA VAL A 79 -19.46 11.95 0.36
C VAL A 79 -18.03 12.34 0.01
N VAL A 80 -17.28 11.37 -0.51
CA VAL A 80 -15.86 11.51 -0.87
C VAL A 80 -15.72 11.54 -2.38
N TYR A 81 -15.00 12.54 -2.89
CA TYR A 81 -14.80 12.79 -4.32
C TYR A 81 -13.34 12.71 -4.70
N ALA A 82 -13.05 12.11 -5.85
CA ALA A 82 -11.76 12.24 -6.55
C ALA A 82 -12.01 13.06 -7.82
N GLY A 83 -11.57 14.32 -7.82
CA GLY A 83 -11.99 15.29 -8.83
C GLY A 83 -13.52 15.46 -8.82
N ALA A 84 -14.18 15.24 -9.97
CA ALA A 84 -15.64 15.32 -10.09
C ALA A 84 -16.37 14.00 -9.81
N VAL A 85 -15.64 12.90 -9.56
CA VAL A 85 -16.21 11.56 -9.45
C VAL A 85 -16.47 11.22 -7.99
N VAL A 86 -17.66 10.72 -7.68
CA VAL A 86 -17.99 10.19 -6.35
C VAL A 86 -17.29 8.85 -6.15
N VAL A 87 -16.37 8.80 -5.20
CA VAL A 87 -15.64 7.59 -4.81
C VAL A 87 -16.49 6.78 -3.83
N ALA A 88 -16.96 7.44 -2.76
CA ALA A 88 -17.72 6.79 -1.69
C ALA A 88 -18.83 7.68 -1.12
N ARG A 89 -19.90 7.05 -0.67
CA ARG A 89 -20.96 7.61 0.18
C ARG A 89 -20.99 6.78 1.45
N ILE A 90 -20.67 7.40 2.59
CA ILE A 90 -20.51 6.70 3.86
C ILE A 90 -21.55 7.24 4.82
N ALA A 91 -22.52 6.42 5.23
CA ALA A 91 -23.42 6.80 6.30
C ALA A 91 -22.64 6.79 7.62
N VAL A 92 -22.49 7.95 8.25
CA VAL A 92 -21.66 8.10 9.44
C VAL A 92 -22.42 7.63 10.68
N GLN A 93 -21.74 6.87 11.53
CA GLN A 93 -22.27 6.40 12.81
C GLN A 93 -22.57 7.54 13.78
N GLY A 94 -23.59 7.32 14.63
CA GLY A 94 -24.05 8.26 15.65
C GLY A 94 -23.53 7.97 17.05
N ASP A 95 -22.56 7.06 17.21
CA ASP A 95 -21.94 6.70 18.48
C ASP A 95 -20.81 7.68 18.88
N ALA A 96 -20.07 7.33 19.94
CA ALA A 96 -19.13 8.24 20.60
C ALA A 96 -17.94 8.62 19.69
N ASP A 97 -17.50 7.68 18.87
CA ASP A 97 -16.33 7.72 18.02
C ASP A 97 -16.68 7.98 16.55
N GLY A 98 -17.94 7.75 16.16
CA GLY A 98 -18.40 7.86 14.78
C GLY A 98 -17.68 6.86 13.87
N THR A 99 -17.88 7.00 12.56
CA THR A 99 -17.17 6.13 11.60
C THR A 99 -15.71 6.56 11.48
N GLN A 100 -14.78 5.61 11.62
CA GLN A 100 -13.36 5.84 11.45
C GLN A 100 -12.98 5.83 9.97
N ILE A 101 -12.42 6.94 9.47
CA ILE A 101 -12.00 7.09 8.09
C ILE A 101 -10.47 7.11 8.03
N GLY A 102 -9.91 6.15 7.30
CA GLY A 102 -8.49 5.97 7.17
C GLY A 102 -7.97 6.50 5.84
N PHE A 103 -6.98 7.40 5.88
CA PHE A 103 -6.23 7.82 4.70
C PHE A 103 -4.80 7.33 4.85
N PHE A 104 -4.33 6.60 3.84
CA PHE A 104 -3.02 5.98 3.85
C PHE A 104 -2.39 6.20 2.48
N ASP A 105 -1.46 7.14 2.40
CA ASP A 105 -0.42 7.17 1.37
C ASP A 105 0.91 6.74 2.00
N ASP A 106 2.04 7.15 1.42
CA ASP A 106 3.39 6.90 1.91
C ASP A 106 3.92 7.95 2.92
N SER A 107 3.12 8.98 3.22
CA SER A 107 3.54 10.19 3.96
C SER A 107 2.59 10.63 5.09
N SER A 108 1.35 10.16 5.07
CA SER A 108 0.22 10.48 5.93
C SER A 108 -0.46 9.18 6.35
N PHE A 109 -0.45 8.91 7.65
CA PHE A 109 -1.08 7.73 8.23
C PHE A 109 -2.05 8.16 9.31
N GLY A 110 -3.33 7.83 9.16
CA GLY A 110 -4.27 8.14 10.23
C GLY A 110 -5.67 7.62 10.01
N TRP A 111 -6.27 7.18 11.12
CA TRP A 111 -7.72 7.08 11.26
C TRP A 111 -8.26 8.38 11.82
N PHE A 112 -9.33 8.87 11.22
CA PHE A 112 -10.00 10.10 11.59
C PHE A 112 -11.47 9.81 11.83
N SER A 113 -11.98 10.22 12.99
CA SER A 113 -13.41 10.17 13.25
C SER A 113 -14.16 11.10 12.30
N ALA A 114 -15.07 10.53 11.52
CA ALA A 114 -16.21 11.24 10.96
C ALA A 114 -17.33 11.24 12.01
N LYS A 115 -17.77 12.42 12.46
CA LYS A 115 -18.84 12.55 13.46
C LYS A 115 -19.95 13.45 12.96
N VAL A 116 -21.19 13.04 13.17
CA VAL A 116 -22.37 13.86 12.93
C VAL A 116 -22.90 14.37 14.26
N THR A 117 -23.04 15.68 14.38
CA THR A 117 -23.64 16.34 15.54
C THR A 117 -24.78 17.25 15.09
N ALA A 118 -25.50 17.85 16.04
CA ALA A 118 -26.49 18.88 15.72
C ALA A 118 -25.89 20.09 14.97
N ALA A 119 -24.59 20.35 15.11
CA ALA A 119 -23.88 21.42 14.41
C ALA A 119 -23.45 21.05 12.97
N GLY A 120 -23.66 19.81 12.54
CA GLY A 120 -23.20 19.28 11.27
C GLY A 120 -22.16 18.17 11.42
N MET A 121 -21.54 17.80 10.30
CA MET A 121 -20.53 16.75 10.23
C MET A 121 -19.12 17.31 10.37
N THR A 122 -18.27 16.58 11.08
CA THR A 122 -16.82 16.81 11.14
C THR A 122 -16.07 15.58 10.69
N LEU A 123 -14.88 15.77 10.12
CA LEU A 123 -13.91 14.74 9.81
C LEU A 123 -12.57 15.17 10.40
N GLY A 124 -12.02 14.38 11.34
CA GLY A 124 -10.82 14.80 12.10
C GLY A 124 -11.04 16.13 12.85
N GLY A 125 -12.26 16.36 13.35
CA GLY A 125 -12.63 17.62 14.01
C GLY A 125 -12.77 18.83 13.08
N VAL A 126 -12.59 18.69 11.77
CA VAL A 126 -12.78 19.76 10.78
C VAL A 126 -14.15 19.64 10.15
N THR A 127 -14.88 20.76 10.06
CA THR A 127 -16.23 20.78 9.48
C THR A 127 -16.22 20.37 8.01
N VAL A 128 -17.09 19.41 7.66
CA VAL A 128 -17.31 19.00 6.29
C VAL A 128 -18.38 19.91 5.65
N PRO A 129 -18.15 20.51 4.48
CA PRO A 129 -19.08 21.46 3.87
C PRO A 129 -20.35 20.77 3.36
N THR A 130 -21.50 21.45 3.46
CA THR A 130 -22.79 20.94 2.97
C THR A 130 -23.12 21.41 1.54
N THR A 131 -22.58 22.55 1.11
CA THR A 131 -22.98 23.20 -0.16
C THR A 131 -22.31 22.61 -1.39
N ALA A 132 -20.99 22.39 -1.33
CA ALA A 132 -20.19 21.87 -2.44
C ALA A 132 -19.02 21.04 -1.91
N PRO A 133 -18.50 20.08 -2.69
CA PRO A 133 -17.30 19.33 -2.33
C PRO A 133 -16.08 20.26 -2.24
N VAL A 134 -15.34 20.17 -1.14
CA VAL A 134 -14.09 20.94 -0.96
C VAL A 134 -13.04 20.04 -0.32
N THR A 135 -11.78 20.18 -0.73
CA THR A 135 -10.64 19.60 -0.02
C THR A 135 -10.48 20.32 1.32
N ILE A 136 -10.50 19.56 2.42
CA ILE A 136 -10.27 20.10 3.76
C ILE A 136 -8.93 19.58 4.26
N THR A 137 -8.19 20.42 4.97
CA THR A 137 -7.04 19.95 5.74
C THR A 137 -7.57 19.29 7.00
N ILE A 138 -7.58 17.96 7.02
CA ILE A 138 -8.12 17.20 8.14
C ILE A 138 -7.23 17.44 9.37
N GLY A 139 -7.86 17.84 10.48
CA GLY A 139 -7.20 18.05 11.76
C GLY A 139 -7.19 16.78 12.62
N GLY A 140 -6.52 16.85 13.76
CA GLY A 140 -6.50 15.78 14.76
C GLY A 140 -5.11 15.17 14.93
N ALA A 141 -4.73 14.95 16.19
CA ALA A 141 -3.58 14.12 16.50
C ALA A 141 -3.89 12.70 16.07
N PHE A 142 -3.03 12.12 15.23
CA PHE A 142 -3.09 10.73 14.82
C PHE A 142 -3.24 9.84 16.07
N PRO A 143 -4.24 8.94 16.15
CA PRO A 143 -4.26 7.91 17.19
C PRO A 143 -3.17 6.84 16.99
N GLY A 144 -2.30 6.98 15.99
CA GLY A 144 -1.04 6.26 15.88
C GLY A 144 0.07 7.24 15.48
N GLN A 145 0.61 7.98 16.44
CA GLN A 145 1.88 8.65 16.18
C GLN A 145 2.93 7.59 15.94
N GLY A 146 3.65 7.70 14.83
CA GLY A 146 4.76 6.81 14.55
C GLY A 146 5.77 6.83 15.70
N ARG A 147 5.91 5.72 16.42
CA ARG A 147 6.79 5.62 17.59
C ARG A 147 8.21 5.27 17.14
N PRO A 148 9.19 6.17 17.32
CA PRO A 148 10.57 5.86 16.97
C PRO A 148 11.11 4.64 17.70
N LEU A 149 11.89 3.84 16.98
CA LEU A 149 12.89 2.98 17.59
C LEU A 149 13.96 3.83 18.27
N THR A 150 14.56 3.29 19.31
CA THR A 150 15.69 3.87 20.03
C THR A 150 17.00 3.20 19.58
N THR A 151 18.13 3.60 20.14
CA THR A 151 19.39 2.84 19.93
C THR A 151 19.47 1.56 20.75
N GLY A 152 18.49 1.33 21.62
CA GLY A 152 18.40 0.14 22.47
C GLY A 152 17.54 -0.94 21.82
N VAL A 153 17.33 -2.02 22.57
CA VAL A 153 16.40 -3.06 22.17
C VAL A 153 14.97 -2.56 22.34
N ASP A 154 14.23 -2.55 21.25
CA ASP A 154 12.84 -2.10 21.23
C ASP A 154 11.85 -3.26 21.17
N LYS A 155 10.68 -3.05 21.78
CA LYS A 155 9.53 -3.94 21.66
C LYS A 155 8.32 -3.11 21.26
N PHE A 156 7.81 -3.40 20.07
CA PHE A 156 6.63 -2.79 19.47
C PHE A 156 5.67 -3.89 19.07
N GLY A 157 4.42 -3.76 19.49
CA GLY A 157 3.38 -4.74 19.20
C GLY A 157 1.97 -4.26 19.51
N PRO A 158 0.97 -5.10 19.22
CA PRO A 158 -0.44 -4.80 19.54
C PRO A 158 -0.75 -4.92 21.04
N GLU A 159 0.12 -5.56 21.84
CA GLU A 159 -0.08 -5.75 23.28
C GLU A 159 0.30 -4.50 24.11
N ASP A 160 1.01 -3.54 23.50
CA ASP A 160 1.62 -2.36 24.12
C ASP A 160 1.01 -1.02 23.65
N GLU A 161 -0.29 -1.03 23.30
CA GLU A 161 -1.16 0.10 22.92
C GLU A 161 -1.33 0.37 21.42
N THR A 162 -2.51 0.89 21.06
CA THR A 162 -2.94 1.24 19.70
C THR A 162 -1.95 2.17 18.98
N GLY A 163 -1.27 1.69 17.94
CA GLY A 163 -0.47 2.53 17.05
C GLY A 163 0.40 1.74 16.09
N ILE A 164 0.50 2.19 14.84
CA ILE A 164 1.35 1.59 13.79
C ILE A 164 2.83 1.93 14.12
N PRO A 165 3.73 0.95 14.26
CA PRO A 165 5.15 1.21 14.50
C PRO A 165 5.78 1.94 13.31
N HIS A 166 6.38 3.11 13.53
CA HIS A 166 7.07 3.86 12.47
C HIS A 166 8.39 4.40 13.00
N VAL A 167 9.45 4.21 12.23
CA VAL A 167 10.81 4.57 12.64
C VAL A 167 11.22 5.85 11.92
N PRO A 168 11.11 7.01 12.57
CA PRO A 168 11.70 8.20 12.04
C PRO A 168 13.23 8.08 12.12
N ILE A 169 13.95 8.70 11.17
CA ILE A 169 15.27 9.24 11.47
C ILE A 169 15.09 10.17 12.67
N ASP A 170 15.99 10.09 13.64
CA ASP A 170 16.02 11.06 14.72
C ASP A 170 15.88 12.47 14.12
N SER A 171 14.95 13.25 14.64
CA SER A 171 14.66 14.60 14.12
C SER A 171 15.84 15.57 14.29
N SER A 172 16.97 15.09 14.84
CA SER A 172 18.23 15.80 15.02
C SER A 172 19.19 15.70 13.82
N GLY A 173 18.91 14.89 12.81
CA GLY A 173 19.71 14.82 11.59
C GLY A 173 21.09 14.16 11.78
N THR A 174 21.30 13.45 12.90
CA THR A 174 22.52 12.64 13.10
C THR A 174 22.20 11.21 12.69
N ALA A 175 23.05 10.60 11.87
CA ALA A 175 22.80 9.21 11.46
C ALA A 175 23.09 8.26 12.62
N VAL A 176 22.04 7.66 13.20
CA VAL A 176 22.14 6.67 14.27
C VAL A 176 21.36 5.41 13.89
N THR A 177 21.95 4.23 14.16
CA THR A 177 21.25 2.96 13.97
C THR A 177 20.26 2.77 15.11
N THR A 178 18.99 2.67 14.76
CA THR A 178 17.87 2.47 15.69
C THR A 178 17.14 1.16 15.44
N PHE A 179 17.26 0.58 14.24
CA PHE A 179 16.90 -0.82 14.06
C PHE A 179 18.09 -1.67 14.52
N THR A 180 18.02 -2.21 15.74
CA THR A 180 19.13 -2.85 16.44
C THR A 180 18.85 -4.32 16.78
N ALA A 181 19.88 -4.99 17.31
CA ALA A 181 19.82 -6.41 17.59
C ALA A 181 18.81 -6.72 18.70
N GLY A 182 17.95 -7.72 18.48
CA GLY A 182 16.92 -8.13 19.43
C GLY A 182 15.61 -7.33 19.39
N ASP A 183 15.50 -6.34 18.50
CA ASP A 183 14.25 -5.59 18.31
C ASP A 183 13.09 -6.53 17.95
N GLN A 184 11.93 -6.31 18.58
CA GLN A 184 10.71 -7.07 18.33
C GLN A 184 9.64 -6.12 17.81
N ILE A 185 9.33 -6.21 16.53
CA ILE A 185 8.41 -5.32 15.84
C ILE A 185 7.27 -6.17 15.28
N VAL A 186 6.06 -5.96 15.80
CA VAL A 186 4.88 -6.74 15.47
C VAL A 186 3.75 -5.79 15.06
N GLY A 187 3.22 -5.94 13.85
CA GLY A 187 2.01 -5.24 13.43
C GLY A 187 0.74 -5.86 14.03
N GLY A 188 -0.36 -5.14 13.90
CA GLY A 188 -1.67 -5.52 14.43
C GLY A 188 -2.55 -6.25 13.41
N GLU A 189 -3.87 -6.17 13.61
CA GLU A 189 -4.89 -6.84 12.76
C GLU A 189 -5.18 -6.11 11.44
N PHE A 190 -4.46 -5.03 11.15
CA PHE A 190 -4.72 -4.14 10.03
C PHE A 190 -3.57 -4.14 9.03
N TYR A 191 -3.40 -3.04 8.32
CA TYR A 191 -2.28 -2.88 7.41
C TYR A 191 -1.25 -2.04 8.11
N ASP A 192 -0.18 -2.70 8.49
CA ASP A 192 0.91 -2.13 9.21
C ASP A 192 2.05 -1.85 8.24
N GLN A 193 2.66 -0.69 8.45
CA GLN A 193 3.81 -0.26 7.69
C GLN A 193 4.95 0.03 8.63
N PHE A 194 6.11 -0.52 8.30
CA PHE A 194 7.36 -0.19 8.96
C PHE A 194 8.30 0.47 7.95
N ILE A 195 8.58 1.74 8.19
CA ILE A 195 9.54 2.53 7.41
C ILE A 195 10.90 2.43 8.09
N ILE A 196 11.91 1.95 7.36
CA ILE A 196 13.31 1.92 7.78
C ILE A 196 14.04 3.00 7.00
N GLN A 197 14.56 3.99 7.71
CA GLN A 197 15.38 5.02 7.11
C GLN A 197 16.85 4.62 7.22
N ALA A 198 17.48 4.43 6.06
CA ALA A 198 18.87 3.99 5.95
C ALA A 198 19.76 5.14 5.46
N THR A 199 20.97 5.22 5.99
CA THR A 199 22.00 6.17 5.57
C THR A 199 23.23 5.41 5.06
N ALA A 200 24.33 6.12 4.78
CA ALA A 200 25.60 5.47 4.45
C ALA A 200 26.16 4.61 5.61
N THR A 201 25.76 4.87 6.85
CA THR A 201 26.34 4.23 8.06
C THR A 201 25.31 3.66 9.03
N ALA A 202 24.04 4.04 8.94
CA ALA A 202 22.99 3.64 9.89
C ALA A 202 21.89 2.80 9.23
N ASN A 203 21.34 1.85 9.99
CA ASN A 203 20.22 0.97 9.58
C ASN A 203 20.45 0.31 8.21
N ARG A 204 21.65 -0.24 7.98
CA ARG A 204 22.03 -0.81 6.67
C ARG A 204 21.79 -2.30 6.53
N ASP A 205 21.76 -2.99 7.65
CA ASP A 205 21.67 -4.44 7.73
C ASP A 205 20.50 -4.82 8.63
N TYR A 206 19.85 -5.95 8.29
CA TYR A 206 18.85 -6.53 9.18
C TYR A 206 19.56 -7.01 10.46
N PRO A 207 19.22 -6.49 11.65
CA PRO A 207 19.97 -6.77 12.85
C PRO A 207 19.87 -8.23 13.29
N GLN A 208 20.90 -8.70 13.99
CA GLN A 208 20.89 -10.02 14.60
C GLN A 208 19.72 -10.16 15.59
N ASP A 209 19.02 -11.28 15.54
CA ASP A 209 17.91 -11.65 16.43
C ASP A 209 16.70 -10.68 16.43
N ALA A 210 16.69 -9.67 15.56
CA ALA A 210 15.52 -8.82 15.38
C ALA A 210 14.39 -9.60 14.69
N THR A 211 13.15 -9.35 15.08
CA THR A 211 11.97 -9.95 14.47
C THR A 211 11.01 -8.89 13.99
N VAL A 212 10.62 -8.95 12.72
CA VAL A 212 9.56 -8.13 12.13
C VAL A 212 8.43 -9.05 11.67
N ARG A 213 7.26 -8.91 12.27
CA ARG A 213 6.09 -9.79 12.02
C ARG A 213 4.83 -8.98 11.80
N ASN A 214 3.91 -9.54 11.02
CA ASN A 214 2.62 -8.92 10.69
C ASN A 214 2.77 -7.49 10.18
N MET A 215 3.83 -7.23 9.41
CA MET A 215 4.03 -5.95 8.74
C MET A 215 3.74 -6.14 7.26
N GLU A 216 2.62 -5.61 6.79
CA GLU A 216 2.22 -5.75 5.38
C GLU A 216 3.12 -4.95 4.46
N VAL A 217 3.67 -3.82 4.92
CA VAL A 217 4.56 -2.97 4.12
C VAL A 217 5.84 -2.68 4.86
N ILE A 218 6.95 -2.93 4.18
CA ILE A 218 8.25 -2.43 4.59
C ILE A 218 8.70 -1.41 3.57
N THR A 219 9.16 -0.25 4.02
CA THR A 219 9.71 0.80 3.16
C THR A 219 11.12 1.13 3.60
N ILE A 220 12.10 0.85 2.74
CA ILE A 220 13.50 1.19 2.96
C ILE A 220 13.77 2.51 2.25
N ARG A 221 13.89 3.59 3.01
CA ARG A 221 14.17 4.93 2.50
C ARG A 221 15.65 5.21 2.60
N ASN A 222 16.37 5.12 1.49
CA ASN A 222 17.81 5.33 1.46
C ASN A 222 18.14 6.82 1.28
N SER A 223 18.92 7.38 2.19
CA SER A 223 19.51 8.74 2.05
C SER A 223 20.97 8.70 1.57
N GLY A 224 21.48 7.50 1.29
CA GLY A 224 22.82 7.22 0.78
C GLY A 224 22.81 5.99 -0.13
N PRO A 225 23.92 5.21 -0.19
CA PRO A 225 23.96 3.97 -0.96
C PRO A 225 22.85 2.99 -0.55
N PRO A 226 22.41 2.08 -1.45
CA PRO A 226 21.41 1.08 -1.13
C PRO A 226 21.73 0.22 0.10
N ALA A 227 20.76 0.06 1.01
CA ALA A 227 20.86 -0.85 2.15
C ALA A 227 20.53 -2.31 1.78
N ALA A 228 21.46 -2.98 1.09
CA ALA A 228 21.26 -4.36 0.61
C ALA A 228 21.02 -5.39 1.73
N GLY A 229 21.47 -5.13 2.96
CA GLY A 229 21.22 -6.02 4.10
C GLY A 229 19.77 -6.02 4.58
N LEU A 230 18.90 -5.16 4.03
CA LEU A 230 17.47 -5.06 4.35
C LEU A 230 16.56 -5.59 3.23
N THR A 231 17.10 -5.99 2.08
CA THR A 231 16.27 -6.33 0.89
C THR A 231 15.95 -7.82 0.76
N ASP A 232 16.19 -8.60 1.81
CA ASP A 232 15.77 -9.99 1.90
C ASP A 232 14.33 -10.08 2.44
N ALA A 233 13.38 -10.33 1.54
CA ALA A 233 11.96 -10.37 1.87
C ALA A 233 11.62 -11.46 2.90
N SER A 234 12.43 -12.52 3.01
CA SER A 234 12.20 -13.60 3.98
C SER A 234 12.40 -13.19 5.43
N LYS A 235 13.03 -12.03 5.68
CA LYS A 235 13.23 -11.48 7.02
C LYS A 235 11.97 -10.88 7.64
N TYR A 236 10.93 -10.64 6.84
CA TYR A 236 9.70 -9.97 7.24
C TYR A 236 8.51 -10.93 7.15
N GLN A 237 7.95 -11.31 8.30
CA GLN A 237 6.78 -12.20 8.33
C GLN A 237 5.49 -11.37 8.10
N GLY A 238 4.60 -11.87 7.24
CA GLY A 238 3.36 -11.16 6.89
C GLY A 238 3.52 -10.12 5.77
N LEU A 239 4.73 -10.01 5.20
CA LEU A 239 5.05 -9.04 4.16
C LEU A 239 4.15 -9.18 2.95
N ARG A 240 3.62 -8.05 2.47
CA ARG A 240 2.89 -7.95 1.20
C ARG A 240 3.62 -7.04 0.21
N GLN A 241 4.35 -6.04 0.70
CA GLN A 241 5.12 -5.13 -0.13
C GLN A 241 6.46 -4.76 0.51
N LEU A 242 7.53 -4.83 -0.28
CA LEU A 242 8.85 -4.36 0.10
C LEU A 242 9.27 -3.23 -0.84
N TRP A 243 9.21 -1.99 -0.35
CA TRP A 243 9.54 -0.80 -1.10
C TRP A 243 10.97 -0.34 -0.84
N GLN A 244 11.65 0.11 -1.90
CA GLN A 244 12.91 0.82 -1.83
C GLN A 244 12.74 2.21 -2.45
N GLU A 245 13.15 3.23 -1.70
CA GLU A 245 13.09 4.64 -2.13
C GLU A 245 14.48 5.25 -2.26
N LYS A 246 14.66 6.13 -3.26
CA LYS A 246 15.85 6.94 -3.56
C LYS A 246 17.16 6.20 -3.92
N ALA A 247 17.36 4.99 -3.43
CA ALA A 247 18.37 4.04 -3.92
C ALA A 247 17.83 2.61 -3.82
N ALA A 248 18.24 1.71 -4.71
CA ALA A 248 17.84 0.30 -4.67
C ALA A 248 19.01 -0.69 -4.72
N ALA A 249 18.85 -1.77 -3.97
CA ALA A 249 19.64 -2.99 -4.05
C ALA A 249 18.78 -4.13 -4.60
N ASN A 250 19.42 -5.25 -4.88
CA ASN A 250 18.72 -6.47 -5.30
C ASN A 250 17.78 -6.95 -4.20
N VAL A 251 16.54 -7.30 -4.57
CA VAL A 251 15.59 -7.96 -3.69
C VAL A 251 15.80 -9.46 -3.77
N THR A 252 15.87 -10.14 -2.62
CA THR A 252 16.05 -11.60 -2.55
C THR A 252 14.93 -12.28 -1.77
N ASN A 253 14.73 -13.57 -2.04
CA ASN A 253 13.72 -14.42 -1.41
C ASN A 253 12.30 -13.84 -1.49
N LEU A 254 11.95 -13.19 -2.59
CA LEU A 254 10.59 -12.67 -2.80
C LEU A 254 9.61 -13.84 -2.91
N ALA A 255 8.73 -13.97 -1.92
CA ALA A 255 7.69 -15.00 -1.91
C ALA A 255 6.54 -14.65 -2.89
N GLU A 256 5.78 -15.67 -3.28
CA GLU A 256 4.56 -15.50 -4.05
C GLU A 256 3.56 -14.58 -3.31
N GLY A 257 2.90 -13.69 -4.05
CA GLY A 257 1.96 -12.70 -3.51
C GLY A 257 2.61 -11.44 -2.92
N VAL A 258 3.94 -11.40 -2.78
CA VAL A 258 4.69 -10.23 -2.33
C VAL A 258 5.08 -9.35 -3.52
N THR A 259 4.93 -8.03 -3.37
CA THR A 259 5.33 -7.05 -4.38
C THR A 259 6.65 -6.39 -4.02
N ALA A 260 7.64 -6.44 -4.92
CA ALA A 260 8.83 -5.61 -4.84
C ALA A 260 8.54 -4.22 -5.42
N GLY A 261 8.66 -3.20 -4.59
CA GLY A 261 8.36 -1.81 -4.93
C GLY A 261 9.62 -0.97 -5.10
N PHE A 262 9.61 -0.10 -6.10
CA PHE A 262 10.70 0.80 -6.44
C PHE A 262 10.14 2.20 -6.63
N ARG A 263 10.65 3.19 -5.88
CA ARG A 263 10.16 4.57 -5.93
C ARG A 263 11.25 5.62 -5.95
N ASP A 264 11.09 6.64 -6.80
CA ASP A 264 12.02 7.78 -6.89
C ASP A 264 13.47 7.32 -7.14
N LEU A 265 13.65 6.36 -8.06
CA LEU A 265 14.94 5.73 -8.32
C LEU A 265 15.45 6.00 -9.73
N ASP A 266 16.78 6.12 -9.84
CA ASP A 266 17.50 5.79 -11.06
C ASP A 266 17.88 4.30 -11.03
N LEU A 267 17.32 3.53 -11.97
CA LEU A 267 17.59 2.09 -12.14
C LEU A 267 18.56 1.82 -13.30
N SER A 268 19.30 2.81 -13.79
CA SER A 268 20.27 2.66 -14.89
C SER A 268 21.37 1.64 -14.60
N GLY A 269 21.74 1.47 -13.33
CA GLY A 269 22.67 0.43 -12.86
C GLY A 269 22.08 -0.99 -12.85
N GLY A 270 20.76 -1.12 -13.07
CA GLY A 270 20.02 -2.37 -12.99
C GLY A 270 19.73 -2.82 -11.57
N VAL A 271 18.60 -3.53 -11.39
CA VAL A 271 18.27 -4.22 -10.14
C VAL A 271 17.75 -5.62 -10.44
N THR A 272 18.09 -6.58 -9.57
CA THR A 272 17.57 -7.94 -9.63
C THR A 272 16.56 -8.18 -8.53
N VAL A 273 15.42 -8.78 -8.89
CA VAL A 273 14.42 -9.34 -7.98
C VAL A 273 14.49 -10.85 -8.10
N THR A 274 14.92 -11.51 -7.02
CA THR A 274 15.06 -12.96 -6.96
C THR A 274 13.93 -13.53 -6.11
N THR A 275 13.09 -14.37 -6.71
CA THR A 275 11.98 -15.05 -6.02
C THR A 275 12.48 -16.29 -5.30
N THR A 276 11.69 -16.83 -4.36
CA THR A 276 11.93 -18.20 -3.87
C THR A 276 11.71 -19.21 -4.99
N ASP A 277 12.29 -20.41 -4.87
CA ASP A 277 12.10 -21.48 -5.88
C ASP A 277 10.66 -21.97 -5.96
N THR A 278 9.91 -21.87 -4.86
CA THR A 278 8.50 -22.24 -4.78
C THR A 278 7.55 -21.19 -5.34
N ALA A 279 7.99 -19.95 -5.52
CA ALA A 279 7.14 -18.87 -6.01
C ALA A 279 6.85 -19.06 -7.50
N ARG A 280 5.56 -19.10 -7.86
CA ARG A 280 5.14 -19.18 -9.26
C ARG A 280 4.99 -17.80 -9.89
N SER A 281 4.71 -16.78 -9.07
CA SER A 281 4.49 -15.41 -9.52
C SER A 281 5.40 -14.40 -8.81
N ALA A 282 5.74 -13.33 -9.52
CA ALA A 282 6.40 -12.16 -8.97
C ALA A 282 5.64 -10.88 -9.36
N ALA A 283 5.53 -9.95 -8.41
CA ALA A 283 4.93 -8.64 -8.65
C ALA A 283 5.95 -7.53 -8.45
N ILE A 284 6.00 -6.60 -9.39
CA ILE A 284 6.83 -5.40 -9.36
C ILE A 284 5.92 -4.18 -9.36
N ALA A 285 6.17 -3.23 -8.48
CA ALA A 285 5.54 -1.92 -8.48
C ALA A 285 6.59 -0.83 -8.70
N LEU A 286 6.29 0.10 -9.60
CA LEU A 286 7.17 1.20 -9.96
C LEU A 286 6.44 2.52 -9.71
N ASP A 287 7.15 3.47 -9.15
CA ASP A 287 6.64 4.81 -8.89
C ASP A 287 7.75 5.84 -9.13
N THR A 288 7.51 6.78 -10.04
CA THR A 288 8.43 7.89 -10.32
C THR A 288 9.88 7.40 -10.61
N ILE A 289 10.01 6.43 -11.51
CA ILE A 289 11.30 5.85 -11.91
C ILE A 289 11.93 6.68 -13.04
N ALA A 290 13.26 6.86 -13.00
CA ALA A 290 14.02 7.48 -14.08
C ALA A 290 13.99 6.62 -15.36
N ALA A 291 14.15 7.26 -16.52
CA ALA A 291 14.25 6.55 -17.79
C ALA A 291 15.47 5.61 -17.83
N ASN A 292 15.46 4.65 -18.76
CA ASN A 292 16.59 3.76 -19.06
C ASN A 292 16.95 2.73 -17.96
N GLY A 293 16.05 2.52 -17.00
CA GLY A 293 16.27 1.51 -15.96
C GLY A 293 16.22 0.06 -16.48
N ALA A 294 16.86 -0.85 -15.75
CA ALA A 294 16.76 -2.28 -16.00
C ALA A 294 16.31 -3.04 -14.74
N ILE A 295 15.33 -3.93 -14.90
CA ILE A 295 14.88 -4.84 -13.84
C ILE A 295 15.02 -6.26 -14.36
N THR A 296 15.75 -7.09 -13.62
CA THR A 296 15.81 -8.54 -13.86
C THR A 296 14.98 -9.24 -12.80
N VAL A 297 14.01 -10.04 -13.21
CA VAL A 297 13.22 -10.90 -12.31
C VAL A 297 13.60 -12.34 -12.58
N LYS A 298 13.98 -13.08 -11.55
CA LYS A 298 14.44 -14.47 -11.71
C LYS A 298 14.06 -15.36 -10.54
N SER A 299 14.00 -16.66 -10.80
CA SER A 299 14.01 -17.67 -9.74
C SER A 299 15.37 -17.71 -9.00
N ALA A 300 15.37 -18.14 -7.75
CA ALA A 300 16.59 -18.29 -6.96
C ALA A 300 17.55 -19.32 -7.56
N THR A 301 17.03 -20.45 -8.03
CA THR A 301 17.80 -21.50 -8.68
C THR A 301 17.22 -21.85 -10.05
N ALA A 302 17.96 -22.67 -10.79
CA ALA A 302 17.51 -23.23 -12.06
C ALA A 302 16.29 -24.15 -11.91
N ALA A 303 15.93 -24.61 -10.71
CA ALA A 303 14.75 -25.45 -10.49
C ALA A 303 13.49 -24.66 -10.09
N GLY A 304 13.56 -23.33 -10.03
CA GLY A 304 12.44 -22.50 -9.58
C GLY A 304 11.25 -22.50 -10.54
N LEU A 305 10.08 -22.13 -10.01
CA LEU A 305 8.79 -22.30 -10.70
C LEU A 305 8.20 -21.00 -11.26
N LEU A 306 9.01 -19.94 -11.41
CA LEU A 306 8.53 -18.62 -11.83
C LEU A 306 7.95 -18.66 -13.24
N ASP A 307 6.62 -18.66 -13.34
CA ASP A 307 5.86 -18.75 -14.59
C ASP A 307 5.06 -17.47 -14.90
N SER A 308 5.05 -16.50 -13.98
CA SER A 308 4.39 -15.23 -14.19
C SER A 308 5.10 -14.05 -13.53
N VAL A 309 5.17 -12.93 -14.24
CA VAL A 309 5.63 -11.64 -13.72
C VAL A 309 4.59 -10.57 -14.03
N THR A 310 4.24 -9.77 -13.03
CA THR A 310 3.31 -8.65 -13.18
C THR A 310 3.99 -7.34 -12.79
N VAL A 311 3.88 -6.33 -13.65
CA VAL A 311 4.24 -4.94 -13.33
C VAL A 311 2.95 -4.17 -13.06
N VAL A 312 2.67 -3.96 -11.77
CA VAL A 312 1.36 -3.54 -11.22
C VAL A 312 1.11 -2.04 -11.39
N ALA A 313 2.16 -1.23 -11.37
CA ALA A 313 2.08 0.21 -11.59
C ALA A 313 3.43 0.70 -12.12
N GLY A 314 3.42 1.74 -12.94
CA GLY A 314 4.63 2.48 -13.26
C GLY A 314 4.32 3.89 -13.70
N LYS A 315 4.81 4.84 -12.91
CA LYS A 315 4.86 6.24 -13.27
C LYS A 315 6.32 6.57 -13.61
N PHE A 316 6.57 7.12 -14.79
CA PHE A 316 7.90 7.62 -15.15
C PHE A 316 8.01 9.09 -14.76
N ASN A 317 9.18 9.49 -14.27
CA ASN A 317 9.42 10.91 -13.96
C ASN A 317 9.67 11.69 -15.26
N THR A 318 8.63 12.29 -15.85
CA THR A 318 8.73 13.08 -17.09
C THR A 318 8.93 14.57 -16.77
N THR A 319 10.05 14.94 -16.15
CA THR A 319 10.36 16.36 -15.87
C THR A 319 10.82 17.16 -17.09
N THR A 320 10.98 16.53 -18.25
CA THR A 320 11.30 17.21 -19.52
C THR A 320 10.38 16.74 -20.64
N ALA A 321 9.90 17.68 -21.46
CA ALA A 321 9.05 17.39 -22.61
C ALA A 321 9.77 16.40 -23.57
N PRO A 322 9.09 15.35 -24.07
CA PRO A 322 9.75 14.31 -24.84
C PRO A 322 10.15 14.83 -26.22
N VAL A 323 11.45 15.08 -26.43
CA VAL A 323 12.02 15.31 -27.77
C VAL A 323 12.48 14.00 -28.45
N SER A 324 12.43 12.89 -27.72
CA SER A 324 12.60 11.51 -28.21
C SER A 324 11.92 10.57 -27.22
N LEU A 325 11.39 9.42 -27.68
CA LEU A 325 10.94 8.36 -26.76
C LEU A 325 12.13 8.00 -25.87
N PRO A 326 12.06 8.15 -24.54
CA PRO A 326 13.13 7.69 -23.65
C PRO A 326 13.40 6.21 -23.94
N GLU A 327 14.66 5.74 -23.86
CA GLU A 327 14.89 4.31 -23.93
C GLU A 327 14.09 3.67 -22.80
N ALA A 328 13.13 2.83 -23.19
CA ALA A 328 12.14 2.32 -22.26
C ALA A 328 12.82 1.48 -21.17
N LEU A 329 12.17 1.40 -20.01
CA LEU A 329 12.53 0.47 -18.95
C LEU A 329 12.67 -0.95 -19.53
N LYS A 330 13.80 -1.59 -19.27
CA LYS A 330 14.09 -2.95 -19.70
C LYS A 330 13.66 -3.93 -18.62
N LEU A 331 12.72 -4.80 -18.94
CA LEU A 331 12.38 -5.94 -18.10
C LEU A 331 13.01 -7.22 -18.67
N ILE A 332 13.81 -7.89 -17.86
CA ILE A 332 14.41 -9.20 -18.16
C ILE A 332 13.77 -10.21 -17.21
N VAL A 333 13.22 -11.29 -17.73
CA VAL A 333 12.64 -12.36 -16.91
C VAL A 333 13.41 -13.65 -17.18
N ILE A 334 13.90 -14.29 -16.12
CA ILE A 334 14.64 -15.55 -16.17
C ILE A 334 13.85 -16.59 -15.36
N PRO A 335 12.98 -17.39 -16.02
CA PRO A 335 12.27 -18.46 -15.34
C PRO A 335 13.23 -19.60 -14.95
N GLY A 336 12.77 -20.54 -14.11
CA GLY A 336 13.50 -21.78 -13.91
C GLY A 336 13.31 -22.78 -15.06
N GLN A 337 14.17 -23.79 -15.08
CA GLN A 337 14.10 -24.92 -16.00
C GLN A 337 12.80 -25.69 -15.76
N GLY A 338 12.05 -25.96 -16.83
CA GLY A 338 10.76 -26.66 -16.76
C GLY A 338 9.54 -25.74 -16.68
N VAL A 339 9.72 -24.42 -16.74
CA VAL A 339 8.61 -23.49 -16.99
C VAL A 339 8.25 -23.51 -18.47
N ASP A 340 7.14 -24.17 -18.81
CA ASP A 340 6.68 -24.30 -20.20
C ASP A 340 6.02 -23.02 -20.74
N ARG A 341 5.53 -22.16 -19.85
CA ARG A 341 4.81 -20.92 -20.21
C ARG A 341 5.18 -19.80 -19.25
N LEU A 342 5.65 -18.69 -19.80
CA LEU A 342 5.85 -17.44 -19.07
C LEU A 342 4.74 -16.45 -19.43
N THR A 343 4.06 -15.91 -18.42
CA THR A 343 3.08 -14.82 -18.58
C THR A 343 3.65 -13.51 -18.06
N LEU A 344 3.62 -12.47 -18.90
CA LEU A 344 3.98 -11.13 -18.51
C LEU A 344 2.75 -10.21 -18.60
N ASN A 345 2.39 -9.59 -17.48
CA ASN A 345 1.32 -8.60 -17.41
C ASN A 345 1.90 -7.23 -17.08
N THR A 346 1.69 -6.23 -17.94
CA THR A 346 2.21 -4.87 -17.72
C THR A 346 1.07 -3.88 -17.91
N LEU A 347 0.89 -2.98 -16.92
CA LEU A 347 -0.03 -1.85 -17.04
C LEU A 347 0.66 -0.58 -17.55
N THR A 348 1.91 -0.69 -17.98
CA THR A 348 2.74 0.40 -18.49
C THR A 348 3.35 0.07 -19.84
N ASP A 349 3.68 1.12 -20.61
CA ASP A 349 4.44 1.00 -21.85
C ASP A 349 5.88 0.56 -21.52
N LEU A 350 6.16 -0.73 -21.67
CA LEU A 350 7.48 -1.33 -21.44
C LEU A 350 8.05 -1.88 -22.75
N SER A 351 9.36 -1.76 -22.93
CA SER A 351 10.06 -2.56 -23.94
C SER A 351 10.39 -3.92 -23.34
N LEU A 352 9.79 -4.96 -23.92
CA LEU A 352 10.03 -6.34 -23.52
C LEU A 352 11.20 -6.94 -24.29
N SER A 353 12.16 -7.53 -23.57
CA SER A 353 13.18 -8.41 -24.14
C SER A 353 13.11 -9.77 -23.44
N VAL A 354 12.77 -10.82 -24.19
CA VAL A 354 12.82 -12.22 -23.71
C VAL A 354 14.15 -12.82 -24.18
N ARG A 355 14.88 -13.50 -23.29
CA ARG A 355 16.10 -14.26 -23.60
C ARG A 355 15.97 -15.67 -23.02
N ASP A 356 16.34 -16.66 -23.81
CA ASP A 356 16.42 -18.07 -23.46
C ASP A 356 17.79 -18.47 -22.90
#